data_AF-I3UFI0-F1
#
_entry.id   AF-I3UFI0-F1
#
_cell.length_a   1.000
_cell.length_b   1.000
_cell.length_c   1.000
_cell.angle_alpha   90.00
_cell.angle_beta   90.00
_cell.angle_gamma   90.00
#
_symmetry.space_group_name_H-M   'P 1'
#
loop_
_entity.id
_entity.type
_entity.pdbx_description
1 polymer ?
#
loop_
_entity_poly.entity_id
_entity_poly.type
_entity_poly.pdbx_seq_one_letter_code
_entity_poly.pdbx_strand_id
1 'polypeptide(L)' 'MTHASQMKIAATYMRGGTSKGVFFRLNDLPEVAQTPGAARDALLLRVIGSRILMASIPTVWAAPHPAPAR' A
#
# COMPACT_ATOMS: atom_id res chain seq x y z
N MET A 1 11.18 -18.62 -20.86
CA MET A 1 10.57 -17.35 -20.42
C MET A 1 11.63 -16.51 -19.73
N THR A 2 11.97 -15.35 -20.27
CA THR A 2 12.98 -14.46 -19.69
C THR A 2 12.30 -13.61 -18.62
N HIS A 3 12.47 -13.94 -17.35
CA HIS A 3 11.93 -13.14 -16.25
C HIS A 3 12.81 -11.92 -16.05
N ALA A 4 12.21 -10.72 -16.14
CA ALA A 4 12.91 -9.49 -15.78
C ALA A 4 13.33 -9.55 -14.31
N SER A 5 14.52 -9.03 -14.01
CA SER A 5 15.04 -8.98 -12.65
C SER A 5 14.13 -8.15 -11.75
N GLN A 6 13.89 -8.62 -10.54
CA GLN A 6 13.07 -7.88 -9.57
C GLN A 6 13.79 -6.62 -9.10
N MET A 7 13.08 -5.49 -9.13
CA MET A 7 13.56 -4.20 -8.63
C MET A 7 13.51 -4.18 -7.10
N LYS A 8 14.54 -3.59 -6.47
CA LYS A 8 14.58 -3.35 -5.02
C LYS A 8 14.03 -1.95 -4.73
N ILE A 9 13.11 -1.86 -3.77
CA ILE A 9 12.53 -0.60 -3.30
C ILE A 9 12.69 -0.57 -1.78
N ALA A 10 13.19 0.55 -1.26
CA ALA A 10 13.35 0.70 0.18
C ALA A 10 11.98 0.76 0.85
N ALA A 11 11.78 -0.09 1.86
CA ALA A 11 10.54 -0.19 2.60
C ALA A 11 10.81 -0.60 4.05
N THR A 12 9.92 -0.22 4.94
CA THR A 12 9.95 -0.65 6.33
C THR A 12 8.74 -1.51 6.63
N TYR A 13 8.97 -2.76 7.07
CA TYR A 13 7.91 -3.60 7.58
C TYR A 13 7.73 -3.34 9.08
N MET A 14 6.55 -2.92 9.47
CA MET A 14 6.27 -2.52 10.85
C MET A 14 4.98 -3.18 11.37
N ARG A 15 4.93 -3.40 12.69
CA ARG A 15 3.71 -3.74 13.42
C ARG A 15 3.23 -2.51 14.18
N GLY A 16 1.96 -2.15 14.03
CA GLY A 16 1.29 -1.11 14.80
C GLY A 16 0.03 -1.69 15.44
N GLY A 17 0.01 -1.81 16.77
CA GLY A 17 -1.07 -2.50 17.48
C GLY A 17 -1.25 -3.94 16.99
N THR A 18 -2.48 -4.31 16.63
CA THR A 18 -2.81 -5.64 16.10
C THR A 18 -2.51 -5.82 14.60
N SER A 19 -2.20 -4.75 13.86
CA SER A 19 -1.94 -4.78 12.42
C SER A 19 -0.44 -4.79 12.06
N LYS A 20 -0.14 -5.24 10.84
CA LYS A 20 1.19 -5.16 10.22
C LYS A 20 1.08 -4.50 8.85
N GLY A 21 2.11 -3.74 8.45
CA GLY A 21 2.13 -3.04 7.17
C GLY A 21 3.54 -2.86 6.63
N VAL A 22 3.62 -2.69 5.31
CA VAL A 22 4.84 -2.27 4.60
C VAL A 22 4.69 -0.79 4.29
N PHE A 23 5.63 0.02 4.77
CA PHE A 23 5.65 1.47 4.61
C PHE A 23 6.76 1.89 3.65
N PHE A 24 6.48 2.90 2.83
CA PHE A 24 7.41 3.46 1.86
C PHE A 24 7.58 4.95 2.11
N ARG A 25 8.79 5.47 1.87
CA ARG A 25 8.99 6.91 1.71
C ARG A 25 8.69 7.28 0.26
N LEU A 26 8.08 8.44 0.05
CA LEU A 26 7.68 8.88 -1.28
C LEU A 26 8.88 8.95 -2.26
N ASN A 27 9.99 9.52 -1.80
CA ASN A 27 11.19 9.72 -2.63
C ASN A 27 11.94 8.41 -2.95
N ASP A 28 11.65 7.33 -2.21
CA ASP A 28 12.24 6.01 -2.46
C ASP A 28 11.42 5.19 -3.46
N LEU A 29 10.24 5.69 -3.88
CA LEU A 29 9.42 5.08 -4.91
C LEU A 29 9.93 5.47 -6.31
N PRO A 30 9.73 4.59 -7.31
CA PRO A 30 9.92 4.95 -8.72
C PRO A 30 9.10 6.19 -9.07
N GLU A 31 9.63 7.06 -9.92
CA GLU A 31 9.02 8.34 -10.31
C GLU A 31 7.54 8.19 -10.71
N VAL A 32 7.22 7.16 -11.50
CA VAL A 32 5.86 6.82 -11.93
C VAL A 32 4.89 6.43 -10.80
N ALA A 33 5.41 6.04 -9.64
CA ALA A 33 4.64 5.64 -8.47
C ALA A 33 4.66 6.69 -7.34
N GLN A 34 5.34 7.83 -7.54
CA GLN A 34 5.30 8.95 -6.60
C GLN A 34 3.97 9.70 -6.67
N THR A 35 3.37 9.79 -7.85
CA THR A 35 2.02 10.33 -8.01
C THR A 35 0.95 9.26 -7.82
N PRO A 36 -0.23 9.60 -7.27
CA PRO A 36 -1.38 8.69 -7.28
C PRO A 36 -1.74 8.25 -8.71
N GLY A 37 -2.01 6.96 -8.91
CA GLY A 37 -2.37 6.42 -10.22
C GLY A 37 -2.10 4.92 -10.36
N ALA A 38 -2.44 4.37 -11.53
CA ALA A 38 -2.41 2.94 -11.80
C ALA A 38 -1.04 2.28 -11.56
N ALA A 39 0.06 2.99 -11.83
CA ALA A 39 1.41 2.48 -11.60
C ALA A 39 1.70 2.26 -10.10
N ARG A 40 1.26 3.19 -9.24
CA ARG A 40 1.37 3.06 -7.79
C ARG A 40 0.51 1.91 -7.29
N ASP A 41 -0.72 1.79 -7.78
CA ASP A 41 -1.64 0.74 -7.35
C ASP A 41 -1.12 -0.65 -7.74
N ALA A 42 -0.60 -0.81 -8.96
CA ALA A 42 0.02 -2.05 -9.41
C ALA A 42 1.24 -2.43 -8.57
N LEU A 43 2.07 -1.46 -8.17
CA LEU A 43 3.20 -1.66 -7.26
C LEU A 43 2.72 -2.17 -5.91
N LEU A 44 1.73 -1.51 -5.30
CA LEU A 44 1.21 -1.88 -3.98
C LEU A 44 0.55 -3.27 -3.99
N LEU A 45 -0.22 -3.59 -5.03
CA LEU A 45 -0.79 -4.93 -5.23
C LEU A 45 0.28 -6.01 -5.36
N ARG A 46 1.39 -5.68 -6.03
CA ARG A 46 2.53 -6.59 -6.18
C ARG A 46 3.26 -6.80 -4.86
N VAL A 47 3.47 -5.74 -4.07
CA VAL A 47 4.13 -5.79 -2.76
C VAL A 47 3.33 -6.61 -1.75
N ILE A 48 2.01 -6.41 -1.71
CA ILE A 48 1.14 -7.11 -0.75
C ILE A 48 0.96 -8.59 -1.15
N GLY A 49 1.17 -8.93 -2.42
CA GLY A 49 0.91 -10.25 -2.94
C GLY A 49 -0.59 -10.49 -3.03
N SER A 50 -1.19 -10.01 -4.12
CA SER A 50 -2.63 -10.12 -4.45
C SER A 50 -3.16 -11.58 -4.48
N ARG A 51 -3.34 -12.18 -3.30
CA ARG A 51 -4.13 -13.41 -3.12
C ARG A 51 -4.98 -13.40 -1.85
N ILE A 52 -4.66 -12.67 -0.79
CA ILE A 52 -5.45 -12.83 0.45
C ILE A 52 -5.50 -11.64 1.41
N LEU A 53 -4.74 -10.55 1.22
CA LEU A 53 -4.63 -9.53 2.27
C LEU A 53 -5.74 -8.47 2.32
N MET A 54 -6.68 -8.44 1.37
CA MET A 54 -7.86 -7.56 1.50
C MET A 54 -8.81 -8.03 2.63
N ALA A 55 -8.69 -9.28 3.10
CA ALA A 55 -9.50 -9.79 4.21
C ALA A 55 -8.96 -9.43 5.62
N SER A 56 -7.82 -8.75 5.73
CA SER A 56 -7.19 -8.45 7.04
C SER A 56 -6.76 -7.00 7.24
N ILE A 57 -7.13 -6.09 6.33
CA ILE A 57 -7.08 -4.66 6.61
C ILE A 57 -8.44 -4.32 7.23
N PRO A 58 -8.55 -4.06 8.54
CA PRO A 58 -9.79 -3.50 9.06
C PRO A 58 -9.99 -2.17 8.34
N THR A 59 -11.18 -2.02 7.76
CA THR A 59 -11.76 -0.80 7.19
C THR A 59 -11.82 0.32 8.25
N VAL A 60 -10.66 0.81 8.68
CA VAL A 60 -10.52 1.87 9.69
C VAL A 60 -10.12 3.21 9.05
N TRP A 61 -10.02 3.27 7.72
CA TRP A 61 -9.82 4.53 6.99
C TRP A 61 -11.10 5.10 6.35
N ALA A 62 -12.26 4.48 6.57
CA ALA A 62 -13.54 5.16 6.36
C ALA A 62 -13.84 5.97 7.63
N ALA A 63 -13.23 7.16 7.75
CA ALA A 63 -13.61 8.13 8.78
C ALA A 63 -15.14 8.40 8.69
N PRO A 64 -15.86 8.47 9.83
CA PRO A 64 -17.26 8.86 9.80
C PRO A 64 -17.36 10.31 9.33
N HIS A 65 -18.09 10.53 8.24
CA HIS A 65 -18.59 11.85 7.88
C HIS A 65 -19.41 12.36 9.07
N PRO A 66 -19.09 13.50 9.71
CA PRO A 66 -19.97 14.05 10.72
C PRO A 66 -21.27 14.46 10.00
N ALA A 67 -22.38 13.86 10.41
CA ALA A 67 -23.71 14.31 10.01
C ALA A 67 -23.98 15.68 10.67
N PRO A 68 -24.59 16.64 9.96
CA PRO A 68 -24.94 17.92 10.56
C PRO A 68 -26.02 17.74 11.62
N ALA A 69 -25.78 18.29 12.81
CA ALA A 69 -26.74 18.32 13.90
C ALA A 69 -28.01 19.09 13.47
N ARG A 70 -29.15 18.42 13.62
CA ARG A 70 -30.47 19.04 13.78
C ARG A 70 -31.12 18.43 15.01
#